data_AF-A0A399XS73-F1
#
_entry.id   AF-A0A399XS73-F1
#
_cell.length_a   1.000
_cell.length_b   1.000
_cell.length_c   1.000
_cell.angle_alpha   90.00
_cell.angle_beta   90.00
_cell.angle_gamma   90.00
#
_symmetry.space_group_name_H-M   'P 1'
#
loop_
_entity.id
_entity.type
_entity.pdbx_description
1 polymer ?
#
loop_
_entity_poly.entity_id
_entity_poly.type
_entity_poly.pdbx_seq_one_letter_code
_entity_poly.pdbx_strand_id
1 'polypeptide(L)'
;MVDTRSYRHRPLTSRLIRRARHRLHVAAAALAVGAVLGHGAGPALAQTDQAPQPTVQARSPEENAAEGRDPNGAIVDIHPDLDQVELTGSEYSTALAAFRATQNELYETLRTKVTADATLEILHRRQASLQRVIERETVRRDKASERLEALRDHMKELAVESFMHGNSPTSYDSSELNAAEITEREREEIIVGEVSDKQALEKAHLEAEVSQAEAELEAARAELASVDDEIDTTTRVRDEAAAGIARLTAEVIEREREVDATRKLAEVAGADFPLVALDAYYRAAQTLAAENPSCGLRWQAIAGIYRVESHHGTFGDAELTPEGGTTEPIIGIPLDGSNNTAVITDTDGGAFDADPVFDRAVGPGQFIPSTWVRFAEDQTGDGKADPHNLYDAALATATYLCYYGPGLDSDEGLARAFFGYNHSGTYVAIVLGHTHGYDDISTP
;
A
#
# COMPACT_ATOMS: atom_id res chain seq x y z
N MET A 1 18.85 -13.15 37.02
CA MET A 1 18.44 -14.30 36.19
C MET A 1 17.00 -14.06 35.77
N VAL A 2 16.79 -13.53 34.57
CA VAL A 2 15.45 -13.41 33.95
C VAL A 2 15.58 -13.97 32.53
N ASP A 3 14.69 -14.90 32.24
CA ASP A 3 14.66 -15.85 31.12
C ASP A 3 14.39 -15.15 29.77
N THR A 4 15.34 -15.22 28.84
CA THR A 4 15.22 -14.73 27.46
C THR A 4 14.74 -15.86 26.55
N ARG A 5 13.42 -16.04 26.44
CA ARG A 5 12.84 -16.93 25.41
C ARG A 5 12.83 -16.25 24.04
N SER A 6 13.66 -16.78 23.16
CA SER A 6 13.70 -16.56 21.72
C SER A 6 12.29 -16.73 21.10
N TYR A 7 11.70 -15.63 20.62
CA TYR A 7 10.55 -15.66 19.73
C TYR A 7 11.04 -15.91 18.30
N ARG A 8 10.86 -17.13 17.80
CA ARG A 8 11.03 -17.44 16.37
C ARG A 8 9.82 -16.88 15.61
N HIS A 9 10.06 -15.95 14.68
CA HIS A 9 9.06 -15.51 13.71
C HIS A 9 8.60 -16.69 12.85
N ARG A 10 7.28 -16.94 12.83
CA ARG A 10 6.63 -17.74 11.77
C ARG A 10 6.34 -16.82 10.59
N PRO A 11 6.55 -17.27 9.34
CA PRO A 11 6.13 -16.49 8.17
C PRO A 11 4.60 -16.35 8.16
N LEU A 12 4.14 -15.13 7.88
CA LEU A 12 2.72 -14.80 7.73
C LEU A 12 2.16 -15.55 6.52
N THR A 13 1.10 -16.33 6.72
CA THR A 13 0.42 -17.07 5.65
C THR A 13 -0.39 -16.13 4.76
N SER A 14 -0.49 -16.45 3.46
CA SER A 14 -1.08 -15.63 2.38
C SER A 14 -2.48 -15.05 2.66
N ARG A 15 -3.26 -15.70 3.54
CA ARG A 15 -4.59 -15.22 3.97
C ARG A 15 -4.54 -13.90 4.76
N LEU A 16 -3.45 -13.62 5.48
CA LEU A 16 -3.28 -12.35 6.19
C LEU A 16 -2.89 -11.19 5.26
N ILE A 17 -2.16 -11.49 4.18
CA ILE A 17 -1.80 -10.53 3.13
C ILE A 17 -3.06 -10.12 2.34
N ARG A 18 -3.94 -11.07 1.98
CA ARG A 18 -5.24 -10.77 1.33
C ARG A 18 -6.17 -9.91 2.21
N ARG A 19 -6.21 -10.15 3.52
CA ARG A 19 -7.02 -9.31 4.45
C ARG A 19 -6.43 -7.90 4.65
N ALA A 20 -5.11 -7.74 4.53
CA ALA A 20 -4.47 -6.42 4.55
C ALA A 20 -4.74 -5.64 3.26
N ARG A 21 -4.65 -6.28 2.08
CA ARG A 21 -5.03 -5.70 0.76
C ARG A 21 -6.45 -5.14 0.76
N HIS A 22 -7.42 -5.90 1.29
CA HIS A 22 -8.82 -5.46 1.30
C HIS A 22 -9.07 -4.28 2.27
N ARG A 23 -8.35 -4.20 3.40
CA ARG A 23 -8.51 -3.11 4.38
C ARG A 23 -7.85 -1.81 3.94
N LEU A 24 -6.77 -1.86 3.16
CA LEU A 24 -6.15 -0.68 2.55
C LEU A 24 -7.00 -0.11 1.41
N HIS A 25 -7.62 -0.95 0.58
CA HIS A 25 -8.55 -0.50 -0.47
C HIS A 25 -9.82 0.18 0.09
N VAL A 26 -10.38 -0.33 1.19
CA VAL A 26 -11.56 0.27 1.84
C VAL A 26 -11.26 1.64 2.46
N ALA A 27 -10.01 1.89 2.90
CA ALA A 27 -9.61 3.19 3.41
C ALA A 27 -9.38 4.25 2.30
N ALA A 28 -9.01 3.81 1.08
CA ALA A 28 -8.78 4.70 -0.06
C ALA A 28 -10.07 5.04 -0.85
N ALA A 29 -11.07 4.17 -0.86
CA ALA A 29 -12.31 4.35 -1.64
C ALA A 29 -13.34 5.31 -1.00
N ALA A 30 -13.10 5.83 0.21
CA ALA A 30 -14.05 6.69 0.92
C ALA A 30 -14.01 8.18 0.52
N LEU A 31 -13.29 8.56 -0.54
CA LEU A 31 -13.07 9.98 -0.90
C LEU A 31 -13.48 10.41 -2.33
N ALA A 32 -14.23 9.60 -3.08
CA ALA A 32 -14.73 10.04 -4.40
C ALA A 32 -16.13 9.48 -4.71
N VAL A 33 -17.17 10.28 -4.42
CA VAL A 33 -18.53 10.08 -4.94
C VAL A 33 -19.06 11.41 -5.46
N GLY A 34 -19.40 11.46 -6.75
CA GLY A 34 -20.00 12.62 -7.41
C GLY A 34 -20.48 12.33 -8.84
N ALA A 35 -21.70 11.81 -8.93
CA ALA A 35 -22.67 11.67 -10.04
C ALA A 35 -22.41 12.32 -11.42
N VAL A 36 -22.88 11.68 -12.51
CA VAL A 36 -23.94 12.18 -13.45
C VAL A 36 -24.53 11.03 -14.30
N LEU A 37 -25.86 11.07 -14.47
CA LEU A 37 -26.72 10.22 -15.30
C LEU A 37 -26.91 10.79 -16.74
N GLY A 38 -27.11 9.90 -17.73
CA GLY A 38 -28.23 10.07 -18.67
C GLY A 38 -28.01 9.91 -20.19
N HIS A 39 -28.70 8.90 -20.73
CA HIS A 39 -29.45 8.83 -22.01
C HIS A 39 -28.76 8.64 -23.37
N GLY A 40 -29.27 7.68 -24.14
CA GLY A 40 -29.28 7.72 -25.61
C GLY A 40 -29.41 6.37 -26.31
N ALA A 41 -30.63 5.85 -26.46
CA ALA A 41 -30.93 4.71 -27.32
C ALA A 41 -31.09 5.15 -28.79
N GLY A 42 -30.55 4.37 -29.72
CA GLY A 42 -30.70 4.51 -31.17
C GLY A 42 -30.51 3.16 -31.88
N PRO A 43 -31.10 2.94 -33.07
CA PRO A 43 -31.68 1.65 -33.44
C PRO A 43 -30.75 0.70 -34.21
N ALA A 44 -31.09 -0.59 -34.12
CA ALA A 44 -30.42 -1.75 -34.69
C ALA A 44 -30.53 -1.85 -36.22
N LEU A 45 -29.46 -2.34 -36.85
CA LEU A 45 -29.43 -2.77 -38.25
C LEU A 45 -29.06 -4.26 -38.33
N ALA A 46 -29.95 -4.99 -39.01
CA ALA A 46 -29.84 -6.27 -39.74
C ALA A 46 -28.78 -7.31 -39.30
N GLN A 47 -29.29 -8.39 -38.69
CA GLN A 47 -28.59 -9.68 -38.48
C GLN A 47 -28.47 -10.46 -39.79
N THR A 48 -27.26 -10.92 -40.10
CA THR A 48 -26.98 -12.03 -41.03
C THR A 48 -26.82 -13.32 -40.23
N ASP A 49 -27.36 -14.43 -40.75
CA ASP A 49 -27.40 -15.75 -40.11
C ASP A 49 -26.05 -16.20 -39.53
N GLN A 50 -25.90 -16.02 -38.22
CA GLN A 50 -24.84 -16.56 -37.38
C GLN A 50 -25.35 -17.89 -36.84
N ALA A 51 -24.50 -18.93 -36.85
CA ALA A 51 -24.78 -20.17 -36.13
C ALA A 51 -25.21 -19.83 -34.68
N PRO A 52 -26.18 -20.55 -34.10
CA PRO A 52 -26.73 -20.19 -32.79
C PRO A 52 -25.60 -20.16 -31.76
N GLN A 53 -25.18 -18.95 -31.37
CA GLN A 53 -24.27 -18.78 -30.25
C GLN A 53 -25.04 -19.22 -28.99
N PRO A 54 -24.46 -20.08 -28.15
CA PRO A 54 -25.06 -20.37 -26.86
C PRO A 54 -25.25 -19.04 -26.13
N THR A 55 -26.46 -18.76 -25.65
CA THR A 55 -26.71 -17.66 -24.72
C THR A 55 -25.93 -17.96 -23.44
N VAL A 56 -24.69 -17.48 -23.38
CA VAL A 56 -23.89 -17.44 -22.16
C VAL A 56 -24.62 -16.49 -21.22
N GLN A 57 -25.15 -17.02 -20.11
CA GLN A 57 -25.66 -16.16 -19.06
C GLN A 57 -24.53 -15.26 -18.60
N ALA A 58 -24.77 -13.95 -18.54
CA ALA A 58 -23.80 -13.01 -18.02
C ALA A 58 -23.37 -13.47 -16.62
N ARG A 59 -22.07 -13.75 -16.47
CA ARG A 59 -21.48 -14.19 -15.20
C ARG A 59 -21.68 -13.12 -14.14
N SER A 60 -21.85 -13.55 -12.90
CA SER A 60 -21.93 -12.61 -11.77
C SER A 60 -20.57 -11.93 -11.55
N PRO A 61 -20.55 -10.73 -10.95
CA PRO A 61 -19.30 -10.06 -10.59
C PRO A 61 -18.38 -10.89 -9.67
N GLU A 62 -18.96 -11.75 -8.82
CA GLU A 62 -18.21 -12.65 -7.95
C GLU A 62 -17.52 -13.77 -8.73
N GLU A 63 -18.21 -14.35 -9.73
CA GLU A 63 -17.62 -15.35 -10.63
C GLU A 63 -16.51 -14.73 -11.49
N ASN A 64 -16.71 -13.52 -12.00
CA ASN A 64 -15.65 -12.82 -12.75
C ASN A 64 -14.41 -12.56 -11.88
N ALA A 65 -14.60 -12.04 -10.66
CA ALA A 65 -13.49 -11.78 -9.75
C ALA A 65 -12.75 -13.07 -9.35
N ALA A 66 -13.46 -14.21 -9.24
CA ALA A 66 -12.84 -15.50 -8.96
C ALA A 66 -11.89 -15.99 -10.06
N GLU A 67 -12.06 -15.49 -11.29
CA GLU A 67 -11.21 -15.79 -12.44
C GLU A 67 -10.27 -14.63 -12.83
N GLY A 68 -10.09 -13.62 -11.97
CA GLY A 68 -9.22 -12.47 -12.30
C GLY A 68 -9.78 -11.54 -13.38
N ARG A 69 -11.11 -11.50 -13.53
CA ARG A 69 -11.83 -10.61 -14.45
C ARG A 69 -12.49 -9.44 -13.73
N ASP A 70 -12.68 -8.33 -14.44
CA ASP A 70 -13.44 -7.17 -13.98
C ASP A 70 -14.97 -7.43 -13.98
N PRO A 71 -15.81 -6.51 -13.48
CA PRO A 71 -17.26 -6.69 -13.50
C PRO A 71 -17.89 -6.82 -14.89
N ASN A 72 -17.21 -6.39 -15.96
CA ASN A 72 -17.65 -6.52 -17.34
C ASN A 72 -17.17 -7.83 -17.98
N GLY A 73 -16.31 -8.59 -17.31
CA GLY A 73 -15.74 -9.84 -17.79
C GLY A 73 -14.36 -9.69 -18.43
N ALA A 74 -13.76 -8.50 -18.45
CA ALA A 74 -12.45 -8.30 -19.04
C ALA A 74 -11.34 -8.88 -18.13
N ILE A 75 -10.34 -9.55 -18.70
CA ILE A 75 -9.17 -10.07 -17.96
C ILE A 75 -8.35 -8.88 -17.48
N VAL A 76 -8.16 -8.78 -16.16
CA VAL A 76 -7.34 -7.71 -15.54
C VAL A 76 -6.16 -8.27 -14.76
N ASP A 77 -6.22 -9.53 -14.34
CA ASP A 77 -5.17 -10.22 -13.60
C ASP A 77 -4.99 -11.66 -14.09
N ILE A 78 -3.84 -12.25 -13.76
CA ILE A 78 -3.57 -13.67 -13.98
C ILE A 78 -4.61 -14.51 -13.22
N HIS A 79 -5.02 -15.65 -13.79
CA HIS A 79 -5.99 -16.52 -13.14
C HIS A 79 -5.52 -16.91 -11.72
N PRO A 80 -6.35 -16.77 -10.67
CA PRO A 80 -5.93 -16.99 -9.28
C PRO A 80 -5.38 -18.39 -8.98
N ASP A 81 -5.75 -19.40 -9.77
CA ASP A 81 -5.19 -20.76 -9.64
C ASP A 81 -3.68 -20.80 -9.97
N LEU A 82 -3.18 -19.85 -10.77
CA LEU A 82 -1.77 -19.76 -11.12
C LEU A 82 -0.96 -18.95 -10.08
N ASP A 83 -1.55 -18.54 -8.95
CA ASP A 83 -0.86 -17.80 -7.88
C ASP A 83 0.38 -18.51 -7.31
N GLN A 84 0.37 -19.86 -7.33
CA GLN A 84 1.42 -20.69 -6.74
C GLN A 84 2.46 -21.17 -7.77
N VAL A 85 2.31 -20.82 -9.04
CA VAL A 85 3.29 -21.18 -10.08
C VAL A 85 4.63 -20.55 -9.71
N GLU A 86 5.68 -21.36 -9.75
CA GLU A 86 7.04 -20.89 -9.49
C GLU A 86 7.53 -20.05 -10.68
N LEU A 87 8.06 -18.87 -10.39
CA LEU A 87 8.50 -17.90 -11.40
C LEU A 87 9.99 -17.63 -11.27
N THR A 88 10.66 -17.50 -12.41
CA THR A 88 12.05 -17.08 -12.55
C THR A 88 12.12 -15.71 -13.21
N GLY A 89 13.07 -14.87 -12.79
CA GLY A 89 13.26 -13.54 -13.37
C GLY A 89 13.88 -12.52 -12.40
N SER A 90 14.95 -11.85 -12.85
CA SER A 90 15.63 -10.80 -12.06
C SER A 90 14.77 -9.55 -11.90
N GLU A 91 13.99 -9.19 -12.91
CA GLU A 91 13.13 -8.00 -12.89
C GLU A 91 11.99 -8.15 -11.88
N TYR A 92 11.21 -9.23 -11.96
CA TYR A 92 10.15 -9.52 -10.99
C TYR A 92 10.67 -9.62 -9.55
N SER A 93 11.77 -10.34 -9.33
CA SER A 93 12.35 -10.47 -7.99
C SER A 93 12.85 -9.13 -7.42
N THR A 94 13.36 -8.25 -8.29
CA THR A 94 13.83 -6.90 -7.94
C THR A 94 12.64 -5.97 -7.63
N ALA A 95 11.60 -5.96 -8.47
CA ALA A 95 10.37 -5.21 -8.24
C ALA A 95 9.72 -5.63 -6.92
N LEU A 96 9.63 -6.94 -6.66
CA LEU A 96 9.07 -7.48 -5.42
C LEU A 96 9.90 -7.09 -4.19
N ALA A 97 11.23 -7.08 -4.29
CA ALA A 97 12.10 -6.63 -3.22
C ALA A 97 11.93 -5.14 -2.94
N ALA A 98 11.85 -4.31 -3.98
CA ALA A 98 11.61 -2.87 -3.87
C ALA A 98 10.26 -2.57 -3.22
N PHE A 99 9.18 -3.21 -3.68
CA PHE A 99 7.85 -3.09 -3.09
C PHE A 99 7.85 -3.42 -1.59
N ARG A 100 8.47 -4.54 -1.19
CA ARG A 100 8.59 -4.93 0.22
C ARG A 100 9.40 -3.93 1.04
N ALA A 101 10.46 -3.36 0.46
CA ALA A 101 11.27 -2.32 1.12
C ALA A 101 10.43 -1.05 1.37
N THR A 102 9.69 -0.56 0.37
CA THR A 102 8.80 0.61 0.51
C THR A 102 7.69 0.35 1.53
N GLN A 103 7.11 -0.86 1.56
CA GLN A 103 6.12 -1.24 2.58
C GLN A 103 6.70 -1.20 4.00
N ASN A 104 7.92 -1.71 4.19
CA ASN A 104 8.60 -1.66 5.48
C ASN A 104 8.91 -0.22 5.90
N GLU A 105 9.36 0.63 4.97
CA GLU A 105 9.61 2.05 5.25
C GLU A 105 8.32 2.79 5.63
N LEU A 106 7.20 2.52 4.95
CA LEU A 106 5.90 3.06 5.29
C LEU A 106 5.47 2.65 6.70
N TYR A 107 5.65 1.38 7.06
CA TYR A 107 5.34 0.87 8.39
C TYR A 107 6.16 1.55 9.49
N GLU A 108 7.48 1.69 9.31
CA GLU A 108 8.33 2.36 10.30
C GLU A 108 8.03 3.87 10.40
N THR A 109 7.67 4.51 9.29
CA THR A 109 7.23 5.92 9.29
C THR A 109 5.90 6.11 10.03
N LEU A 110 4.93 5.20 9.82
CA LEU A 110 3.68 5.16 10.59
C LEU A 110 3.95 5.01 12.08
N ARG A 111 4.84 4.09 12.47
CA ARG A 111 5.23 3.88 13.86
C ARG A 111 5.88 5.12 14.47
N THR A 112 6.73 5.81 13.72
CA THR A 112 7.38 7.06 14.13
C THR A 112 6.35 8.14 14.42
N LYS A 113 5.38 8.34 13.51
CA LYS A 113 4.29 9.30 13.72
C LYS A 113 3.48 8.98 14.97
N VAL A 114 3.05 7.72 15.13
CA VAL A 114 2.26 7.29 16.29
C VAL A 114 3.02 7.52 17.60
N THR A 115 4.33 7.26 17.61
CA THR A 115 5.18 7.51 18.78
C THR A 115 5.29 9.01 19.08
N ALA A 116 5.50 9.84 18.06
CA ALA A 116 5.56 11.30 18.22
C ALA A 116 4.24 11.88 18.73
N ASP A 117 3.09 11.42 18.20
CA ASP A 117 1.76 11.81 18.66
C ASP A 117 1.56 11.49 20.16
N ALA A 118 1.95 10.29 20.60
CA ALA A 118 1.86 9.89 22.01
C ALA A 118 2.79 10.72 22.91
N THR A 119 4.00 11.02 22.45
CA THR A 119 4.95 11.86 23.18
C THR A 119 4.42 13.29 23.33
N LEU A 120 3.86 13.88 22.27
CA LEU A 120 3.25 15.21 22.33
C LEU A 120 2.12 15.30 23.36
N GLU A 121 1.29 14.27 23.48
CA GLU A 121 0.23 14.22 24.50
C GLU A 121 0.80 14.26 25.93
N ILE A 122 1.92 13.59 26.17
CA ILE A 122 2.62 13.62 27.46
C ILE A 122 3.23 15.00 27.72
N LEU A 123 3.90 15.57 26.71
CA LEU A 123 4.55 16.87 26.82
C LEU A 123 3.55 18.00 27.06
N HIS A 124 2.43 18.03 26.34
CA HIS A 124 1.37 19.03 26.56
C HIS A 124 0.76 18.93 27.96
N ARG A 125 0.61 17.73 28.53
CA ARG A 125 0.18 17.57 29.93
C ARG A 125 1.20 18.11 30.92
N ARG A 126 2.49 17.91 30.66
CA ARG A 126 3.59 18.45 31.48
C ARG A 126 3.64 19.98 31.38
N GLN A 127 3.55 20.53 30.18
CA GLN A 127 3.47 21.96 29.90
C GLN A 127 2.33 22.62 30.69
N ALA A 128 1.11 22.07 30.61
CA ALA A 128 -0.05 22.55 31.37
C ALA A 128 0.12 22.39 32.91
N SER A 129 0.87 21.38 33.36
CA SER A 129 1.20 21.23 34.78
C SER A 129 2.16 22.32 35.25
N LEU A 130 3.21 22.60 34.48
CA LEU A 130 4.20 23.63 34.79
C LEU A 130 3.58 25.04 34.79
N GLN A 131 2.69 25.32 33.84
CA GLN A 131 1.94 26.58 33.83
C GLN A 131 1.13 26.80 35.12
N ARG A 132 0.52 25.74 35.66
CA ARG A 132 -0.18 25.80 36.96
C ARG A 132 0.75 25.98 38.16
N VAL A 133 1.98 25.46 38.09
CA VAL A 133 3.01 25.71 39.11
C VAL A 133 3.44 27.17 39.06
N ILE A 134 3.75 27.68 37.86
CA ILE A 134 4.14 29.08 37.64
C ILE A 134 3.06 30.04 38.17
N GLU A 135 1.77 29.79 37.87
CA GLU A 135 0.66 30.59 38.38
C GLU A 135 0.59 30.56 39.92
N ARG A 136 0.70 29.38 40.51
CA ARG A 136 0.65 29.20 41.97
C ARG A 136 1.80 29.91 42.68
N GLU A 137 3.03 29.71 42.22
CA GLU A 137 4.21 30.30 42.85
C GLU A 137 4.28 31.81 42.60
N THR A 138 3.77 32.30 41.47
CA THR A 138 3.56 33.75 41.24
C THR A 138 2.64 34.33 42.32
N VAL A 139 1.48 33.72 42.55
CA VAL A 139 0.53 34.16 43.59
C VAL A 139 1.14 34.06 45.00
N ARG A 140 1.91 33.01 45.29
CA ARG A 140 2.57 32.82 46.59
C ARG A 140 3.61 33.91 46.84
N ARG A 141 4.50 34.15 45.86
CA ARG A 141 5.48 35.23 45.89
C ARG A 141 4.81 36.57 46.13
N ASP A 142 3.80 36.92 45.33
CA ASP A 142 3.14 38.23 45.39
C ASP A 142 2.49 38.48 46.75
N LYS A 143 1.81 37.47 47.31
CA LYS A 143 1.22 37.56 48.66
C LYS A 143 2.26 37.68 49.76
N ALA A 144 3.37 36.95 49.66
CA ALA A 144 4.46 37.04 50.63
C ALA A 144 5.15 38.41 50.54
N SER A 145 5.36 38.94 49.33
CA SER A 145 5.90 40.27 49.10
C SER A 145 5.00 41.39 49.65
N GLU A 146 3.69 41.31 49.43
CA GLU A 146 2.71 42.27 49.95
C GLU A 146 2.71 42.28 51.49
N ARG A 147 2.71 41.10 52.13
CA ARG A 147 2.80 40.97 53.59
C ARG A 147 4.11 41.51 54.13
N LEU A 148 5.22 41.24 53.43
CA LEU A 148 6.55 41.71 53.81
C LEU A 148 6.64 43.23 53.73
N GLU A 149 6.03 43.85 52.72
CA GLU A 149 5.94 45.30 52.59
C GLU A 149 5.11 45.92 53.71
N ALA A 150 3.91 45.39 53.96
CA ALA A 150 3.05 45.84 55.06
C ALA A 150 3.73 45.72 56.44
N LEU A 151 4.44 44.61 56.69
CA LEU A 151 5.21 44.42 57.92
C LEU A 151 6.35 45.44 58.05
N ARG A 152 7.07 45.71 56.95
CA ARG A 152 8.15 46.71 56.94
C ARG A 152 7.62 48.11 57.24
N ASP A 153 6.46 48.47 56.71
CA ASP A 153 5.84 49.76 56.98
C ASP A 153 5.35 49.86 58.42
N HIS A 154 4.74 48.82 58.96
CA HIS A 154 4.34 48.79 60.37
C HIS A 154 5.54 48.88 61.33
N MET A 155 6.65 48.19 61.03
CA MET A 155 7.88 48.33 61.81
C MET A 155 8.45 49.76 61.76
N LYS A 156 8.35 50.47 60.62
CA LYS A 156 8.77 51.87 60.52
C LYS A 156 7.89 52.77 61.39
N GLU A 157 6.58 52.56 61.39
CA GLU A 157 5.64 53.31 62.24
C GLU A 157 5.99 53.15 63.73
N LEU A 158 6.19 51.91 64.19
CA LEU A 158 6.60 51.62 65.56
C LEU A 158 7.95 52.24 65.92
N ALA A 159 8.92 52.21 65.01
CA ALA A 159 10.22 52.84 65.22
C ALA A 159 10.11 54.37 65.34
N VAL A 160 9.27 55.01 64.51
CA VAL A 160 8.98 56.45 64.58
C VAL A 160 8.26 56.78 65.88
N GLU A 161 7.26 56.00 66.28
CA GLU A 161 6.48 56.22 67.51
C GLU A 161 7.35 56.08 68.77
N SER A 162 8.19 55.04 68.84
CA SER A 162 9.17 54.83 69.90
C SER A 162 10.18 55.99 70.01
N PHE A 163 10.66 56.50 68.86
CA PHE A 163 11.54 57.67 68.81
C PHE A 163 10.85 58.96 69.29
N MET A 164 9.59 59.18 68.91
CA MET A 164 8.81 60.37 69.26
C MET A 164 8.39 60.40 70.75
N HIS A 165 8.17 59.24 71.38
CA HIS A 165 7.77 59.14 72.80
C HIS A 165 8.95 59.12 73.78
N GLY A 166 10.18 59.36 73.30
CA GLY A 166 11.35 59.56 74.16
C GLY A 166 12.08 58.29 74.60
N ASN A 167 11.78 57.12 74.00
CA ASN A 167 12.56 55.90 74.20
C ASN A 167 13.85 55.90 73.35
N SER A 168 14.57 57.02 73.34
CA SER A 168 15.93 57.09 72.81
C SER A 168 16.89 56.54 73.89
N PRO A 169 17.93 55.77 73.54
CA PRO A 169 18.90 55.23 74.51
C PRO A 169 19.86 56.31 75.02
N THR A 170 19.34 57.47 75.41
CA THR A 170 20.04 58.45 76.24
C THR A 170 19.78 58.11 77.70
N SER A 171 20.84 57.66 78.37
CA SER A 171 21.00 57.59 79.84
C SER A 171 20.16 58.64 80.57
N TYR A 172 18.99 58.25 81.09
CA TYR A 172 18.21 59.10 81.98
C TYR A 172 18.67 58.86 83.43
N ASP A 173 18.80 59.97 84.15
CA ASP A 173 19.10 59.99 85.57
C ASP A 173 17.89 59.43 86.34
N SER A 174 18.05 58.26 86.95
CA SER A 174 17.00 57.51 87.65
C SER A 174 16.56 58.14 88.98
N SER A 175 17.03 59.35 89.30
CA SER A 175 16.76 60.03 90.57
C SER A 175 15.44 60.82 90.64
N GLU A 176 14.68 60.94 89.54
CA GLU A 176 13.42 61.73 89.49
C GLU A 176 12.12 60.90 89.32
N LEU A 177 12.19 59.59 89.11
CA LEU A 177 11.02 58.73 88.89
C LEU A 177 10.55 58.03 90.17
N ASN A 178 9.23 57.93 90.38
CA ASN A 178 8.68 57.13 91.48
C ASN A 178 8.70 55.63 91.12
N ALA A 179 8.66 54.75 92.13
CA ALA A 179 8.78 53.30 91.92
C ALA A 179 7.74 52.71 90.95
N ALA A 180 6.54 53.28 90.87
CA ALA A 180 5.49 52.82 89.95
C ALA A 180 5.78 53.25 88.49
N GLU A 181 6.37 54.44 88.29
CA GLU A 181 6.78 54.94 86.96
C GLU A 181 7.97 54.16 86.40
N ILE A 182 8.89 53.71 87.26
CA ILE A 182 10.01 52.84 86.87
C ILE A 182 9.50 51.46 86.42
N THR A 183 8.61 50.84 87.21
CA THR A 183 8.06 49.52 86.87
C THR A 183 7.21 49.54 85.60
N GLU A 184 6.44 50.61 85.36
CA GLU A 184 5.62 50.74 84.15
C GLU A 184 6.51 50.91 82.90
N ARG A 185 7.57 51.71 82.97
CA ARG A 185 8.52 51.88 81.85
C ARG A 185 9.35 50.63 81.57
N GLU A 186 9.81 49.91 82.59
CA GLU A 186 10.47 48.60 82.41
C GLU A 186 9.54 47.60 81.70
N ARG A 187 8.23 47.66 82.01
CA ARG A 187 7.22 46.86 81.33
C ARG A 187 7.07 47.24 79.85
N GLU A 188 7.03 48.53 79.55
CA GLU A 188 6.94 49.04 78.17
C GLU A 188 8.18 48.66 77.35
N GLU A 189 9.40 48.77 77.91
CA GLU A 189 10.63 48.34 77.21
C GLU A 189 10.65 46.84 76.89
N ILE A 190 10.24 45.99 77.85
CA ILE A 190 10.16 44.54 77.63
C ILE A 190 9.14 44.22 76.52
N ILE A 191 7.97 44.87 76.55
CA ILE A 191 6.93 44.65 75.54
C ILE A 191 7.39 45.12 74.15
N VAL A 192 8.03 46.29 74.05
CA VAL A 192 8.56 46.82 72.79
C VAL A 192 9.67 45.92 72.25
N GLY A 193 10.55 45.41 73.11
CA GLY A 193 11.59 44.44 72.74
C GLY A 193 11.02 43.12 72.20
N GLU A 194 10.05 42.52 72.90
CA GLU A 194 9.41 41.27 72.45
C GLU A 194 8.63 41.44 71.14
N VAL A 195 7.94 42.58 70.95
CA VAL A 195 7.23 42.89 69.71
C VAL A 195 8.21 43.06 68.55
N SER A 196 9.32 43.77 68.77
CA SER A 196 10.38 43.97 67.78
C SER A 196 11.03 42.64 67.36
N ASP A 197 11.33 41.75 68.31
CA ASP A 197 11.91 40.43 68.02
C ASP A 197 10.96 39.54 67.21
N LYS A 198 9.65 39.55 67.54
CA LYS A 198 8.64 38.82 66.77
C LYS A 198 8.51 39.35 65.34
N GLN A 199 8.52 40.67 65.17
CA GLN A 199 8.46 41.29 63.84
C GLN A 199 9.71 40.98 63.00
N ALA A 200 10.89 40.95 63.62
CA ALA A 200 12.13 40.55 62.95
C ALA A 200 12.08 39.09 62.47
N LEU A 201 11.52 38.19 63.27
CA LEU A 201 11.35 36.78 62.92
C LEU A 201 10.33 36.58 61.79
N GLU A 202 9.18 37.26 61.85
CA GLU A 202 8.17 37.23 60.79
C GLU A 202 8.72 37.80 59.48
N LYS A 203 9.49 38.89 59.54
CA LYS A 203 10.17 39.45 58.37
C LYS A 203 11.11 38.45 57.73
N ALA A 204 11.96 37.79 58.52
CA ALA A 204 12.89 36.79 58.01
C ALA A 204 12.15 35.59 57.39
N HIS A 205 11.01 35.20 57.97
CA HIS A 205 10.15 34.15 57.41
C HIS A 205 9.57 34.54 56.05
N LEU A 206 8.99 35.74 55.92
CA LEU A 206 8.44 36.23 54.66
C LEU A 206 9.51 36.46 53.59
N GLU A 207 10.71 36.94 53.97
CA GLU A 207 11.85 37.06 53.04
C GLU A 207 12.29 35.69 52.51
N ALA A 208 12.34 34.67 53.38
CA ALA A 208 12.61 33.29 52.96
C ALA A 208 11.49 32.74 52.07
N GLU A 209 10.22 33.03 52.35
CA GLU A 209 9.09 32.59 51.51
C GLU A 209 9.12 33.21 50.11
N VAL A 210 9.39 34.53 50.01
CA VAL A 210 9.56 35.21 48.72
C VAL A 210 10.72 34.59 47.94
N SER A 211 11.89 34.45 48.57
CA SER A 211 13.08 33.88 47.94
C SER A 211 12.85 32.44 47.45
N GLN A 212 12.16 31.62 48.24
CA GLN A 212 11.81 30.26 47.85
C GLN A 212 10.84 30.24 46.66
N ALA A 213 9.77 31.06 46.70
CA ALA A 213 8.80 31.13 45.61
C ALA A 213 9.42 31.64 44.30
N GLU A 214 10.36 32.60 44.37
CA GLU A 214 11.13 33.07 43.22
C GLU A 214 12.02 31.97 42.63
N ALA A 215 12.69 31.19 43.48
CA ALA A 215 13.52 30.06 43.03
C ALA A 215 12.68 28.96 42.35
N GLU A 216 11.51 28.62 42.93
CA GLU A 216 10.59 27.64 42.34
C GLU A 216 9.98 28.14 41.02
N LEU A 217 9.67 29.45 40.92
CA LEU A 217 9.18 30.08 39.70
C LEU A 217 10.22 30.02 38.58
N GLU A 218 11.47 30.35 38.88
CA GLU A 218 12.56 30.33 37.91
C GLU A 218 12.84 28.89 37.42
N ALA A 219 12.86 27.93 38.34
CA ALA A 219 12.99 26.51 38.00
C ALA A 219 11.84 26.03 37.10
N ALA A 220 10.59 26.37 37.44
CA ALA A 220 9.42 25.97 36.65
C ALA A 220 9.40 26.61 35.25
N ARG A 221 9.86 27.87 35.12
CA ARG A 221 10.00 28.56 33.82
C ARG A 221 11.09 27.94 32.96
N ALA A 222 12.24 27.63 33.55
CA ALA A 222 13.32 26.95 32.85
C ALA A 222 12.88 25.56 32.34
N GLU A 223 12.16 24.80 33.16
CA GLU A 223 11.60 23.51 32.75
C GLU A 223 10.53 23.68 31.67
N LEU A 224 9.66 24.69 31.76
CA LEU A 224 8.66 24.98 30.74
C LEU A 224 9.30 25.27 29.38
N ALA A 225 10.33 26.12 29.35
CA ALA A 225 11.07 26.40 28.11
C ALA A 225 11.68 25.14 27.50
N SER A 226 12.26 24.25 28.33
CA SER A 226 12.77 22.96 27.86
C SER A 226 11.67 22.04 27.30
N VAL A 227 10.48 22.05 27.91
CA VAL A 227 9.33 21.26 27.42
C VAL A 227 8.80 21.83 26.11
N ASP A 228 8.77 23.15 25.95
CA ASP A 228 8.36 23.82 24.71
C ASP A 228 9.30 23.46 23.55
N ASP A 229 10.62 23.49 23.77
CA ASP A 229 11.61 23.06 22.78
C ASP A 229 11.44 21.57 22.37
N GLU A 230 11.11 20.70 23.34
CA GLU A 230 10.86 19.29 23.09
C GLU A 230 9.55 19.08 22.30
N ILE A 231 8.52 19.89 22.57
CA ILE A 231 7.27 19.92 21.80
C ILE A 231 7.54 20.32 20.36
N ASP A 232 8.29 21.39 20.12
CA ASP A 232 8.60 21.87 18.77
C ASP A 232 9.38 20.81 17.98
N THR A 233 10.38 20.20 18.61
CA THR A 233 11.18 19.14 18.00
C THR A 233 10.31 17.92 17.66
N THR A 234 9.46 17.48 18.60
CA THR A 234 8.59 16.31 18.41
C THR A 234 7.50 16.59 17.36
N THR A 235 7.00 17.82 17.31
CA THR A 235 6.03 18.29 16.30
C THR A 235 6.64 18.20 14.91
N ARG A 236 7.88 18.66 14.73
CA ARG A 236 8.59 18.53 13.45
C ARG A 236 8.76 17.05 13.04
N VAL A 237 9.13 16.17 13.96
CA VAL A 237 9.24 14.72 13.69
C VAL A 237 7.89 14.13 13.28
N ARG A 238 6.79 14.49 13.96
CA ARG A 238 5.43 14.07 13.60
C ARG A 238 5.07 14.52 12.18
N ASP A 239 5.36 15.78 11.84
CA ASP A 239 4.98 16.37 10.55
C ASP A 239 5.79 15.80 9.39
N GLU A 240 7.10 15.61 9.60
CA GLU A 240 7.98 14.91 8.65
C GLU A 240 7.50 13.47 8.41
N ALA A 241 7.12 12.75 9.46
CA ALA A 241 6.57 11.40 9.34
C ALA A 241 5.20 11.41 8.61
N ALA A 242 4.33 12.38 8.88
CA ALA A 242 3.05 12.54 8.20
C ALA A 242 3.22 12.78 6.68
N ALA A 243 4.15 13.66 6.30
CA ALA A 243 4.50 13.89 4.90
C ALA A 243 5.12 12.64 4.25
N GLY A 244 5.99 11.94 4.98
CA GLY A 244 6.59 10.67 4.56
C GLY A 244 5.54 9.59 4.28
N ILE A 245 4.52 9.45 5.13
CA ILE A 245 3.41 8.50 4.94
C ILE A 245 2.67 8.77 3.64
N ALA A 246 2.32 10.03 3.35
CA ALA A 246 1.60 10.36 2.12
C ALA A 246 2.40 10.00 0.86
N ARG A 247 3.71 10.33 0.85
CA ARG A 247 4.62 9.99 -0.25
C ARG A 247 4.78 8.47 -0.41
N LEU A 248 5.08 7.77 0.67
CA LEU A 248 5.32 6.32 0.64
C LEU A 248 4.04 5.54 0.30
N THR A 249 2.86 6.03 0.68
CA THR A 249 1.59 5.42 0.27
C THR A 249 1.40 5.47 -1.24
N ALA A 250 1.70 6.61 -1.87
CA ALA A 250 1.65 6.73 -3.33
C ALA A 250 2.71 5.83 -3.99
N GLU A 251 3.92 5.77 -3.43
CA GLU A 251 4.98 4.90 -3.95
C GLU A 251 4.61 3.41 -3.85
N VAL A 252 3.99 2.96 -2.75
CA VAL A 252 3.52 1.57 -2.62
C VAL A 252 2.56 1.19 -3.74
N ILE A 253 1.67 2.09 -4.17
CA ILE A 253 0.72 1.83 -5.26
C ILE A 253 1.46 1.64 -6.59
N GLU A 254 2.42 2.51 -6.90
CA GLU A 254 3.20 2.38 -8.14
C GLU A 254 4.09 1.12 -8.11
N ARG A 255 4.67 0.79 -6.96
CA ARG A 255 5.43 -0.45 -6.78
C ARG A 255 4.57 -1.70 -6.89
N GLU A 256 3.32 -1.66 -6.45
CA GLU A 256 2.39 -2.78 -6.65
C GLU A 256 2.11 -3.00 -8.14
N ARG A 257 1.87 -1.92 -8.90
CA ARG A 257 1.70 -2.01 -10.37
C ARG A 257 2.94 -2.56 -11.08
N GLU A 258 4.13 -2.12 -10.67
CA GLU A 258 5.41 -2.62 -11.19
C GLU A 258 5.57 -4.12 -10.92
N VAL A 259 5.24 -4.57 -9.70
CA VAL A 259 5.25 -5.99 -9.33
C VAL A 259 4.26 -6.78 -10.18
N ASP A 260 3.04 -6.29 -10.38
CA ASP A 260 2.02 -7.00 -11.16
C ASP A 260 2.43 -7.11 -12.63
N ALA A 261 2.93 -6.03 -13.24
CA ALA A 261 3.41 -6.03 -14.63
C ALA A 261 4.60 -6.98 -14.83
N THR A 262 5.62 -6.88 -13.96
CA THR A 262 6.81 -7.76 -14.03
C THR A 262 6.48 -9.21 -13.70
N ARG A 263 5.49 -9.48 -12.84
CA ARG A 263 5.02 -10.83 -12.54
C ARG A 263 4.42 -11.50 -13.77
N LYS A 264 3.58 -10.78 -14.54
CA LYS A 264 2.95 -11.30 -15.77
C LYS A 264 3.99 -11.71 -16.81
N LEU A 265 5.11 -10.98 -16.88
CA LEU A 265 6.21 -11.24 -17.80
C LEU A 265 7.32 -12.15 -17.24
N ALA A 266 7.24 -12.55 -15.98
CA ALA A 266 8.22 -13.47 -15.39
C ALA A 266 8.09 -14.86 -16.02
N GLU A 267 9.24 -15.51 -16.27
CA GLU A 267 9.29 -16.87 -16.82
C GLU A 267 8.71 -17.87 -15.83
N VAL A 268 7.95 -18.85 -16.33
CA VAL A 268 7.51 -19.98 -15.52
C VAL A 268 8.67 -20.95 -15.34
N ALA A 269 8.95 -21.35 -14.09
CA ALA A 269 10.04 -22.26 -13.80
C ALA A 269 9.82 -23.61 -14.51
N GLY A 270 10.82 -24.04 -15.29
CA GLY A 270 10.73 -25.27 -16.10
C GLY A 270 10.03 -25.10 -17.45
N ALA A 271 9.53 -23.90 -17.77
CA ALA A 271 9.01 -23.53 -19.07
C ALA A 271 9.99 -22.63 -19.83
N ASP A 272 9.66 -22.33 -21.08
CA ASP A 272 10.35 -21.37 -21.93
C ASP A 272 9.43 -20.21 -22.37
N PHE A 273 8.45 -19.88 -21.52
CA PHE A 273 7.49 -18.81 -21.74
C PHE A 273 7.12 -18.10 -20.43
N PRO A 274 6.65 -16.84 -20.51
CA PRO A 274 6.23 -16.09 -19.34
C PRO A 274 4.86 -16.51 -18.80
N LEU A 275 4.56 -16.10 -17.57
CA LEU A 275 3.30 -16.41 -16.87
C LEU A 275 2.06 -15.98 -17.66
N VAL A 276 2.10 -14.86 -18.38
CA VAL A 276 0.99 -14.40 -19.23
C VAL A 276 0.63 -15.41 -20.32
N ALA A 277 1.61 -16.14 -20.86
CA ALA A 277 1.35 -17.19 -21.85
C ALA A 277 0.73 -18.43 -21.19
N LEU A 278 1.23 -18.83 -20.01
CA LEU A 278 0.61 -19.90 -19.24
C LEU A 278 -0.87 -19.60 -18.93
N ASP A 279 -1.16 -18.36 -18.53
CA ASP A 279 -2.51 -17.92 -18.21
C ASP A 279 -3.44 -18.02 -19.42
N ALA A 280 -2.99 -17.60 -20.60
CA ALA A 280 -3.74 -17.73 -21.84
C ALA A 280 -4.08 -19.21 -22.16
N TYR A 281 -3.08 -20.10 -22.11
CA TYR A 281 -3.29 -21.52 -22.40
C TYR A 281 -4.18 -22.20 -21.35
N TYR A 282 -3.98 -21.87 -20.07
CA TYR A 282 -4.77 -22.40 -18.97
C TYR A 282 -6.24 -21.99 -19.10
N ARG A 283 -6.51 -20.70 -19.32
CA ARG A 283 -7.88 -20.19 -19.49
C ARG A 283 -8.58 -20.78 -20.70
N ALA A 284 -7.88 -20.95 -21.82
CA ALA A 284 -8.43 -21.61 -23.01
C ALA A 284 -8.83 -23.05 -22.70
N ALA A 285 -7.95 -23.83 -22.07
CA ALA A 285 -8.27 -25.20 -21.66
C ALA A 285 -9.45 -25.27 -20.68
N GLN A 286 -9.51 -24.36 -19.69
CA GLN A 286 -10.62 -24.29 -18.72
C GLN A 286 -11.95 -23.92 -19.39
N THR A 287 -11.92 -23.01 -20.36
CA THR A 287 -13.12 -22.64 -21.14
C THR A 287 -13.66 -23.85 -21.88
N LEU A 288 -12.80 -24.59 -22.60
CA LEU A 288 -13.23 -25.79 -23.32
C LEU A 288 -13.58 -26.96 -22.39
N ALA A 289 -12.97 -27.06 -21.21
CA ALA A 289 -13.36 -28.04 -20.21
C ALA A 289 -14.79 -27.79 -19.68
N ALA A 290 -15.21 -26.53 -19.60
CA ALA A 290 -16.57 -26.15 -19.21
C ALA A 290 -17.58 -26.33 -20.36
N GLU A 291 -17.22 -25.92 -21.58
CA GLU A 291 -18.14 -25.89 -22.73
C GLU A 291 -18.22 -27.22 -23.49
N ASN A 292 -17.10 -27.91 -23.63
CA ASN A 292 -17.00 -29.21 -24.28
C ASN A 292 -16.12 -30.19 -23.46
N PRO A 293 -16.64 -30.71 -22.33
CA PRO A 293 -15.87 -31.59 -21.45
C PRO A 293 -15.33 -32.85 -22.14
N SER A 294 -16.01 -33.32 -23.19
CA SER A 294 -15.59 -34.51 -23.95
C SER A 294 -14.34 -34.27 -24.80
N CYS A 295 -13.97 -33.01 -25.03
CA CYS A 295 -12.76 -32.66 -25.76
C CYS A 295 -11.50 -33.16 -25.02
N GLY A 296 -11.43 -32.98 -23.70
CA GLY A 296 -10.30 -33.43 -22.88
C GLY A 296 -8.98 -32.67 -23.14
N LEU A 297 -9.03 -31.50 -23.76
CA LEU A 297 -7.85 -30.70 -24.09
C LEU A 297 -7.15 -30.20 -22.83
N ARG A 298 -5.84 -30.44 -22.73
CA ARG A 298 -4.97 -29.89 -21.67
C ARG A 298 -4.20 -28.68 -22.21
N TRP A 299 -3.89 -27.72 -21.34
CA TRP A 299 -3.19 -26.48 -21.74
C TRP A 299 -1.81 -26.74 -22.37
N GLN A 300 -1.13 -27.82 -21.99
CA GLN A 300 0.16 -28.23 -22.52
C GLN A 300 0.12 -28.46 -24.04
N ALA A 301 -1.01 -28.95 -24.56
CA ALA A 301 -1.18 -29.17 -26.00
C ALA A 301 -1.20 -27.85 -26.78
N ILE A 302 -1.83 -26.81 -26.21
CA ILE A 302 -1.85 -25.46 -26.78
C ILE A 302 -0.43 -24.88 -26.72
N ALA A 303 0.24 -24.98 -25.57
CA ALA A 303 1.62 -24.52 -25.42
C ALA A 303 2.57 -25.20 -26.43
N GLY A 304 2.41 -26.50 -26.66
CA GLY A 304 3.21 -27.25 -27.64
C GLY A 304 3.08 -26.70 -29.06
N ILE A 305 1.88 -26.29 -29.50
CA ILE A 305 1.66 -25.64 -30.80
C ILE A 305 2.38 -24.29 -30.81
N TYR A 306 2.15 -23.46 -29.79
CA TYR A 306 2.66 -22.08 -29.75
C TYR A 306 4.18 -22.03 -29.70
N ARG A 307 4.82 -23.04 -29.10
CA ARG A 307 6.27 -23.22 -29.16
C ARG A 307 6.76 -23.32 -30.60
N VAL A 308 6.11 -24.17 -31.39
CA VAL A 308 6.50 -24.45 -32.79
C VAL A 308 6.16 -23.28 -33.71
N GLU A 309 4.98 -22.68 -33.54
CA GLU A 309 4.48 -21.64 -34.43
C GLU A 309 5.22 -20.31 -34.27
N SER A 310 5.53 -19.90 -33.04
CA SER A 310 6.04 -18.54 -32.80
C SER A 310 6.96 -18.40 -31.59
N HIS A 311 7.46 -19.49 -31.02
CA HIS A 311 8.17 -19.45 -29.74
C HIS A 311 7.33 -18.71 -28.68
N HIS A 312 6.05 -19.07 -28.57
CA HIS A 312 5.09 -18.44 -27.65
C HIS A 312 4.87 -16.94 -27.88
N GLY A 313 4.89 -16.49 -29.14
CA GLY A 313 4.68 -15.09 -29.49
C GLY A 313 5.93 -14.21 -29.42
N THR A 314 7.13 -14.82 -29.45
CA THR A 314 8.43 -14.10 -29.41
C THR A 314 9.23 -14.21 -30.71
N PHE A 315 8.60 -14.64 -31.79
CA PHE A 315 9.24 -14.76 -33.09
C PHE A 315 9.47 -13.40 -33.77
N GLY A 316 10.65 -13.22 -34.39
CA GLY A 316 10.92 -12.05 -35.24
C GLY A 316 10.98 -10.72 -34.49
N ASP A 317 11.74 -10.68 -33.38
CA ASP A 317 11.89 -9.53 -32.46
C ASP A 317 10.63 -9.15 -31.68
N ALA A 318 9.52 -9.87 -31.85
CA ALA A 318 8.33 -9.69 -31.03
C ALA A 318 8.62 -10.05 -29.57
N GLU A 319 8.03 -9.28 -28.65
CA GLU A 319 7.99 -9.54 -27.22
C GLU A 319 6.55 -9.59 -26.76
N LEU A 320 6.29 -10.25 -25.63
CA LEU A 320 4.96 -10.29 -25.03
C LEU A 320 4.73 -9.08 -24.13
N THR A 321 3.51 -8.57 -24.19
CA THR A 321 3.01 -7.53 -23.28
C THR A 321 2.32 -8.15 -22.06
N PRO A 322 2.22 -7.45 -20.91
CA PRO A 322 1.48 -7.95 -19.75
C PRO A 322 0.00 -8.26 -20.04
N GLU A 323 -0.58 -7.64 -21.06
CA GLU A 323 -1.96 -7.85 -21.52
C GLU A 323 -2.11 -9.05 -22.48
N GLY A 324 -1.01 -9.73 -22.81
CA GLY A 324 -1.00 -10.92 -23.67
C GLY A 324 -0.85 -10.65 -25.17
N GLY A 325 -0.77 -9.39 -25.59
CA GLY A 325 -0.45 -9.01 -26.97
C GLY A 325 1.03 -9.13 -27.30
N THR A 326 1.38 -9.10 -28.59
CA THR A 326 2.76 -8.99 -29.08
C THR A 326 3.13 -7.53 -29.38
N THR A 327 4.38 -7.13 -29.11
CA THR A 327 4.89 -5.78 -29.40
C THR A 327 5.00 -5.49 -30.90
N GLU A 328 5.25 -6.53 -31.70
CA GLU A 328 5.30 -6.47 -33.15
C GLU A 328 4.33 -7.50 -33.76
N PRO A 329 3.71 -7.22 -34.92
CA PRO A 329 2.91 -8.21 -35.63
C PRO A 329 3.76 -9.40 -36.09
N ILE A 330 3.35 -10.60 -35.70
CA ILE A 330 3.95 -11.85 -36.20
C ILE A 330 3.20 -12.28 -37.46
N ILE A 331 3.81 -12.02 -38.62
CA ILE A 331 3.23 -12.34 -39.93
C ILE A 331 4.13 -13.34 -40.66
N GLY A 332 3.54 -14.46 -41.09
CA GLY A 332 4.21 -15.52 -41.82
C GLY A 332 4.58 -15.14 -43.25
N ILE A 333 5.21 -16.09 -43.94
CA ILE A 333 5.50 -15.96 -45.38
C ILE A 333 4.20 -16.08 -46.20
N PRO A 334 4.16 -15.53 -47.43
CA PRO A 334 3.07 -15.77 -48.38
C PRO A 334 2.81 -17.26 -48.58
N LEU A 335 1.53 -17.64 -48.56
CA LEU A 335 1.08 -18.98 -48.93
C LEU A 335 0.82 -19.02 -50.44
N ASP A 336 1.89 -18.84 -51.23
CA ASP A 336 1.85 -18.76 -52.69
C ASP A 336 2.28 -20.07 -53.40
N GLY A 337 2.53 -21.13 -52.62
CA GLY A 337 3.06 -22.41 -53.11
C GLY A 337 4.59 -22.45 -53.24
N SER A 338 5.27 -21.32 -53.09
CA SER A 338 6.72 -21.29 -52.91
C SER A 338 7.09 -21.76 -51.50
N ASN A 339 8.36 -22.15 -51.28
CA ASN A 339 8.84 -22.66 -49.99
C ASN A 339 8.04 -23.86 -49.42
N ASN A 340 7.40 -24.65 -50.29
CA ASN A 340 6.57 -25.80 -49.91
C ASN A 340 5.36 -25.42 -49.04
N THR A 341 4.85 -24.19 -49.19
CA THR A 341 3.58 -23.74 -48.61
C THR A 341 2.38 -24.27 -49.41
N ALA A 342 1.20 -24.24 -48.81
CA ALA A 342 -0.04 -24.34 -49.57
C ALA A 342 -0.22 -23.08 -50.43
N VAL A 343 -1.03 -23.17 -51.50
CA VAL A 343 -1.48 -21.98 -52.25
C VAL A 343 -2.81 -21.52 -51.67
N ILE A 344 -2.83 -20.40 -50.97
CA ILE A 344 -4.02 -19.79 -50.35
C ILE A 344 -4.10 -18.33 -50.80
N THR A 345 -5.07 -18.02 -51.64
CA THR A 345 -5.35 -16.65 -52.09
C THR A 345 -6.02 -15.84 -50.99
N ASP A 346 -5.85 -14.52 -51.03
CA ASP A 346 -6.47 -13.55 -50.10
C ASP A 346 -7.94 -13.89 -49.77
N THR A 347 -8.27 -13.89 -48.48
CA THR A 347 -9.63 -14.17 -47.98
C THR A 347 -10.27 -13.02 -47.20
N ASP A 348 -9.54 -11.95 -46.91
CA ASP A 348 -9.98 -10.87 -46.04
C ASP A 348 -9.68 -9.45 -46.56
N GLY A 349 -9.08 -9.33 -47.75
CA GLY A 349 -8.65 -8.07 -48.34
C GLY A 349 -7.34 -7.54 -47.76
N GLY A 350 -6.52 -8.41 -47.15
CA GLY A 350 -5.31 -8.06 -46.40
C GLY A 350 -5.60 -7.45 -45.02
N ALA A 351 -6.75 -7.75 -44.42
CA ALA A 351 -7.18 -7.12 -43.18
C ALA A 351 -6.34 -7.54 -41.97
N PHE A 352 -5.92 -8.81 -41.92
CA PHE A 352 -5.12 -9.37 -40.82
C PHE A 352 -3.62 -9.44 -41.12
N ASP A 353 -3.22 -9.53 -42.39
CA ASP A 353 -1.81 -9.75 -42.78
C ASP A 353 -1.21 -8.70 -43.73
N ALA A 354 -2.01 -7.70 -44.13
CA ALA A 354 -1.65 -6.65 -45.08
C ALA A 354 -1.23 -7.15 -46.48
N ASP A 355 -1.58 -8.38 -46.88
CA ASP A 355 -1.29 -8.95 -48.21
C ASP A 355 -2.59 -9.21 -49.00
N PRO A 356 -2.95 -8.35 -49.96
CA PRO A 356 -4.20 -8.49 -50.72
C PRO A 356 -4.10 -9.51 -51.87
N VAL A 357 -3.09 -10.38 -51.89
CA VAL A 357 -2.87 -11.36 -52.97
C VAL A 357 -2.90 -12.79 -52.45
N PHE A 358 -2.07 -13.10 -51.45
CA PHE A 358 -2.02 -14.42 -50.82
C PHE A 358 -2.07 -14.26 -49.30
N ASP A 359 -2.94 -15.05 -48.67
CA ASP A 359 -3.02 -15.09 -47.22
C ASP A 359 -1.66 -15.49 -46.61
N ARG A 360 -1.40 -14.96 -45.42
CA ARG A 360 -0.26 -15.30 -44.57
C ARG A 360 -0.76 -15.73 -43.21
N ALA A 361 0.02 -16.57 -42.54
CA ALA A 361 -0.26 -16.93 -41.17
C ALA A 361 -0.09 -15.72 -40.23
N VAL A 362 -1.04 -15.47 -39.33
CA VAL A 362 -1.08 -14.30 -38.46
C VAL A 362 -1.01 -14.66 -36.98
N GLY A 363 -0.27 -13.85 -36.23
CA GLY A 363 -0.20 -13.88 -34.78
C GLY A 363 0.59 -15.07 -34.19
N PRO A 364 0.63 -15.17 -32.85
CA PRO A 364 1.37 -16.23 -32.15
C PRO A 364 0.91 -17.66 -32.51
N GLY A 365 -0.38 -17.83 -32.84
CA GLY A 365 -0.94 -19.11 -33.28
C GLY A 365 -0.74 -19.40 -34.77
N GLN A 366 -0.22 -18.43 -35.55
CA GLN A 366 -0.03 -18.56 -37.01
C GLN A 366 -1.33 -18.97 -37.74
N PHE A 367 -2.45 -18.35 -37.39
CA PHE A 367 -3.74 -18.62 -38.03
C PHE A 367 -3.76 -18.11 -39.47
N ILE A 368 -4.35 -18.87 -40.39
CA ILE A 368 -4.75 -18.35 -41.70
C ILE A 368 -5.99 -17.45 -41.51
N PRO A 369 -6.10 -16.27 -42.17
CA PRO A 369 -7.23 -15.35 -42.02
C PRO A 369 -8.61 -16.01 -42.10
N SER A 370 -8.83 -16.89 -43.08
CA SER A 370 -10.10 -17.64 -43.20
C SER A 370 -10.37 -18.59 -42.01
N THR A 371 -9.33 -19.16 -41.40
CA THR A 371 -9.46 -19.96 -40.17
C THR A 371 -9.77 -19.04 -38.99
N TRP A 372 -9.07 -17.92 -38.87
CA TRP A 372 -9.31 -16.93 -37.82
C TRP A 372 -10.77 -16.49 -37.79
N VAL A 373 -11.33 -16.07 -38.94
CA VAL A 373 -12.74 -15.67 -39.05
C VAL A 373 -13.72 -16.73 -38.55
N ARG A 374 -13.36 -18.02 -38.62
CA ARG A 374 -14.23 -19.12 -38.19
C ARG A 374 -14.12 -19.45 -36.69
N PHE A 375 -12.97 -19.23 -36.09
CA PHE A 375 -12.65 -19.69 -34.72
C PHE A 375 -12.28 -18.57 -33.76
N ALA A 376 -12.19 -17.32 -34.21
CA ALA A 376 -11.88 -16.17 -33.38
C ALA A 376 -12.93 -15.97 -32.28
N GLU A 377 -12.44 -15.81 -31.06
CA GLU A 377 -13.25 -15.53 -29.87
C GLU A 377 -12.52 -14.48 -29.03
N ASP A 378 -13.26 -13.52 -28.48
CA ASP A 378 -12.74 -12.50 -27.57
C ASP A 378 -12.67 -13.07 -26.15
N GLN A 379 -11.52 -13.67 -25.83
CA GLN A 379 -11.28 -14.26 -24.52
C GLN A 379 -10.87 -13.18 -23.51
N THR A 380 -10.22 -12.10 -23.97
CA THR A 380 -9.82 -10.98 -23.12
C THR A 380 -11.02 -10.22 -22.56
N GLY A 381 -12.14 -10.18 -23.27
CA GLY A 381 -13.36 -9.45 -22.91
C GLY A 381 -13.24 -7.94 -23.15
N ASP A 382 -12.34 -7.50 -24.03
CA ASP A 382 -12.13 -6.09 -24.36
C ASP A 382 -13.03 -5.59 -25.52
N GLY A 383 -13.80 -6.49 -26.12
CA GLY A 383 -14.72 -6.25 -27.22
C GLY A 383 -14.12 -6.54 -28.61
N LYS A 384 -12.89 -7.05 -28.70
CA LYS A 384 -12.20 -7.34 -29.96
C LYS A 384 -11.42 -8.65 -29.88
N ALA A 385 -11.79 -9.63 -30.72
CA ALA A 385 -10.93 -10.78 -30.97
C ALA A 385 -9.72 -10.35 -31.82
N ASP A 386 -8.51 -10.45 -31.25
CA ASP A 386 -7.26 -10.06 -31.90
C ASP A 386 -6.33 -11.28 -32.13
N PRO A 387 -5.93 -11.61 -33.37
CA PRO A 387 -5.03 -12.74 -33.63
C PRO A 387 -3.64 -12.56 -33.01
N HIS A 388 -3.26 -11.32 -32.69
CA HIS A 388 -2.00 -10.99 -32.03
C HIS A 388 -2.07 -11.02 -30.50
N ASN A 389 -3.25 -11.27 -29.91
CA ASN A 389 -3.41 -11.48 -28.47
C ASN A 389 -3.40 -12.98 -28.13
N LEU A 390 -2.52 -13.39 -27.20
CA LEU A 390 -2.39 -14.78 -26.77
C LEU A 390 -3.68 -15.36 -26.19
N TYR A 391 -4.48 -14.60 -25.44
CA TYR A 391 -5.70 -15.10 -24.82
C TYR A 391 -6.72 -15.49 -25.89
N ASP A 392 -6.96 -14.60 -26.85
CA ASP A 392 -7.91 -14.82 -27.95
C ASP A 392 -7.42 -15.92 -28.88
N ALA A 393 -6.14 -15.86 -29.27
CA ALA A 393 -5.55 -16.85 -30.14
C ALA A 393 -5.53 -18.25 -29.48
N ALA A 394 -5.24 -18.33 -28.17
CA ALA A 394 -5.23 -19.61 -27.46
C ALA A 394 -6.63 -20.20 -27.36
N LEU A 395 -7.66 -19.38 -27.12
CA LEU A 395 -9.04 -19.85 -27.15
C LEU A 395 -9.44 -20.32 -28.55
N ALA A 396 -9.14 -19.55 -29.60
CA ALA A 396 -9.38 -19.96 -30.98
C ALA A 396 -8.67 -21.29 -31.32
N THR A 397 -7.45 -21.48 -30.82
CA THR A 397 -6.68 -22.73 -30.97
C THR A 397 -7.37 -23.88 -30.27
N ALA A 398 -7.81 -23.68 -29.03
CA ALA A 398 -8.52 -24.69 -28.26
C ALA A 398 -9.83 -25.10 -28.94
N THR A 399 -10.63 -24.13 -29.40
CA THR A 399 -11.87 -24.37 -30.15
C THR A 399 -11.59 -25.11 -31.46
N TYR A 400 -10.53 -24.73 -32.19
CA TYR A 400 -10.09 -25.41 -33.40
C TYR A 400 -9.71 -26.88 -33.13
N LEU A 401 -8.90 -27.16 -32.11
CA LEU A 401 -8.50 -28.53 -31.78
C LEU A 401 -9.70 -29.38 -31.37
N CYS A 402 -10.59 -28.84 -30.53
CA CYS A 402 -11.80 -29.55 -30.10
C CYS A 402 -12.79 -29.80 -31.25
N TYR A 403 -12.76 -29.01 -32.34
CA TYR A 403 -13.53 -29.27 -33.55
C TYR A 403 -13.10 -30.58 -34.26
N TYR A 404 -11.84 -31.00 -34.13
CA TYR A 404 -11.33 -32.26 -34.68
C TYR A 404 -11.74 -33.52 -33.88
N GLY A 405 -12.48 -33.33 -32.78
CA GLY A 405 -13.15 -34.40 -32.05
C GLY A 405 -12.67 -34.58 -30.61
N PRO A 406 -13.27 -35.53 -29.89
CA PRO A 406 -12.97 -35.79 -28.48
C PRO A 406 -11.64 -36.54 -28.29
N GLY A 407 -11.23 -36.65 -27.03
CA GLY A 407 -10.10 -37.51 -26.61
C GLY A 407 -8.73 -36.88 -26.78
N LEU A 408 -8.63 -35.55 -26.65
CA LEU A 408 -7.38 -34.78 -26.67
C LEU A 408 -6.58 -34.92 -25.36
N ASP A 409 -7.02 -35.80 -24.47
CA ASP A 409 -6.28 -36.32 -23.32
C ASP A 409 -5.35 -37.48 -23.68
N SER A 410 -5.33 -37.90 -24.96
CA SER A 410 -4.49 -38.97 -25.49
C SER A 410 -3.62 -38.52 -26.67
N ASP A 411 -2.42 -39.10 -26.81
CA ASP A 411 -1.51 -38.82 -27.92
C ASP A 411 -2.16 -39.10 -29.29
N GLU A 412 -3.04 -40.12 -29.37
CA GLU A 412 -3.75 -40.43 -30.62
C GLU A 412 -4.73 -39.31 -30.98
N GLY A 413 -5.47 -38.79 -30.01
CA GLY A 413 -6.37 -37.66 -30.22
C GLY A 413 -5.62 -36.38 -30.58
N LEU A 414 -4.57 -36.08 -29.83
CA LEU A 414 -3.70 -34.94 -30.09
C LEU A 414 -3.04 -35.04 -31.48
N ALA A 415 -2.52 -36.20 -31.87
CA ALA A 415 -1.91 -36.39 -33.18
C ALA A 415 -2.89 -36.12 -34.33
N ARG A 416 -4.15 -36.54 -34.20
CA ARG A 416 -5.20 -36.24 -35.20
C ARG A 416 -5.47 -34.74 -35.29
N ALA A 417 -5.64 -34.07 -34.15
CA ALA A 417 -5.94 -32.64 -34.11
C ALA A 417 -4.75 -31.78 -34.62
N PHE A 418 -3.52 -32.11 -34.21
CA PHE A 418 -2.31 -31.45 -34.68
C PHE A 418 -2.06 -31.65 -36.17
N PHE A 419 -2.38 -32.82 -36.72
CA PHE A 419 -2.31 -33.05 -38.17
C PHE A 419 -3.34 -32.19 -38.93
N GLY A 420 -4.51 -31.95 -38.32
CA GLY A 420 -5.50 -30.99 -38.82
C GLY A 420 -4.93 -29.57 -38.88
N TYR A 421 -4.23 -29.16 -37.83
CA TYR A 421 -3.55 -27.85 -37.73
C TYR A 421 -2.49 -27.67 -38.82
N ASN A 422 -1.61 -28.67 -38.98
CA ASN A 422 -0.60 -28.71 -40.04
C ASN A 422 -0.41 -30.16 -40.53
N HIS A 423 -0.61 -30.39 -41.83
CA HIS A 423 -0.64 -31.72 -42.47
C HIS A 423 0.77 -32.33 -42.65
N SER A 424 1.55 -32.40 -41.56
CA SER A 424 2.92 -32.89 -41.51
C SER A 424 3.10 -33.81 -40.31
N GLY A 425 3.46 -35.08 -40.55
CA GLY A 425 3.77 -36.02 -39.47
C GLY A 425 4.97 -35.59 -38.62
N THR A 426 5.93 -34.88 -39.22
CA THR A 426 7.07 -34.30 -38.49
C THR A 426 6.61 -33.19 -37.55
N TYR A 427 5.71 -32.31 -38.01
CA TYR A 427 5.12 -31.27 -37.16
C TYR A 427 4.42 -31.90 -35.95
N VAL A 428 3.55 -32.89 -36.19
CA VAL A 428 2.82 -33.60 -35.13
C VAL A 428 3.76 -34.18 -34.06
N ALA A 429 4.83 -34.85 -34.49
CA ALA A 429 5.80 -35.44 -33.57
C ALA A 429 6.54 -34.38 -32.73
N ILE A 430 6.88 -33.23 -33.32
CA ILE A 430 7.54 -32.13 -32.62
C ILE A 430 6.59 -31.49 -31.59
N VAL A 431 5.35 -31.20 -31.97
CA VAL A 431 4.34 -30.60 -31.08
C VAL A 431 4.01 -31.54 -29.91
N LEU A 432 3.85 -32.85 -30.15
CA LEU A 432 3.70 -33.83 -29.06
C LEU A 432 4.91 -33.83 -28.13
N GLY A 433 6.12 -33.79 -28.68
CA GLY A 433 7.35 -33.68 -27.88
C GLY A 433 7.35 -32.46 -26.96
N HIS A 434 6.97 -31.29 -27.47
CA HIS A 434 6.84 -30.07 -26.65
C HIS A 434 5.71 -30.19 -25.63
N THR A 435 4.55 -30.74 -26.02
CA THR A 435 3.41 -30.98 -25.12
C THR A 435 3.85 -31.78 -23.89
N HIS A 436 4.57 -32.89 -24.09
CA HIS A 436 5.10 -33.70 -22.99
C HIS A 436 6.20 -33.00 -22.19
N GLY A 437 7.00 -32.15 -22.83
CA GLY A 437 8.01 -31.33 -22.15
C GLY A 437 7.42 -30.41 -21.08
N TYR A 438 6.14 -30.08 -21.17
CA TYR A 438 5.42 -29.23 -20.22
C TYR A 438 4.62 -30.02 -19.16
N ASP A 439 4.61 -31.36 -19.19
CA ASP A 439 3.82 -32.19 -18.26
C ASP A 439 4.29 -32.03 -16.79
N ASP A 440 5.55 -31.67 -16.55
CA ASP A 440 6.12 -31.48 -15.21
C ASP A 440 5.79 -30.10 -14.59
N ILE A 441 5.22 -29.18 -15.36
CA ILE A 441 4.79 -27.86 -14.86
C ILE A 441 3.47 -28.03 -14.11
N SER A 442 3.53 -27.90 -12.79
CA SER A 442 2.35 -28.05 -11.93
C SER A 442 1.46 -26.81 -12.00
N THR A 443 0.26 -26.99 -12.53
CA THR A 443 -0.91 -26.11 -12.32
C THR A 443 -1.94 -26.84 -11.46
N PRO A 444 -2.80 -26.15 -10.69
CA PRO A 444 -3.95 -26.78 -10.05
C PRO A 444 -4.88 -27.42 -11.08
#